data_AF-F9UGF8-F1
#
_entry.id   AF-F9UGF8-F1
#
_cell.length_a   1.000
_cell.length_b   1.000
_cell.length_c   1.000
_cell.angle_alpha   90.00
_cell.angle_beta   90.00
_cell.angle_gamma   90.00
#
_symmetry.space_group_name_H-M   'P 1'
#
loop_
_entity.id
_entity.type
_entity.pdbx_description
1 polymer ?
#
loop_
_entity_poly.entity_id
_entity_poly.type
_entity_poly.pdbx_seq_one_letter_code
_entity_poly.pdbx_strand_id
1 'polypeptide(L)'
;MQTRQALDQDMTDLATLYKIDYSAWAERHVQLLRAGRYSELDVEHLVEELSDMGKSEQRELENRLTVLLAHLLKWEYQYRTLSERWREFKGDSWRATLIEQRNRLDKLLKQAPGLKARLPSTIGEAYTDAVGLASDESGLPSSTFPDRCPYSAEQLFDKTFYPAQPEGQAEAGHAEP
;
A
#
# COMPACT_ATOMS: atom_id res chain seq x y z
N MET A 1 16.77 1.68 49.27
CA MET A 1 17.67 2.33 48.28
C MET A 1 18.13 1.36 47.18
N GLN A 2 18.37 0.06 47.45
CA GLN A 2 18.86 -0.90 46.43
C GLN A 2 17.88 -1.22 45.29
N THR A 3 16.57 -1.23 45.53
CA THR A 3 15.56 -1.63 44.52
C THR A 3 15.39 -0.64 43.37
N ARG A 4 15.64 0.65 43.61
CA ARG A 4 15.46 1.70 42.60
C ARG A 4 16.64 1.77 41.62
N GLN A 5 17.85 1.49 42.12
CA GLN A 5 19.07 1.50 41.32
C GLN A 5 19.17 0.28 40.38
N ALA A 6 18.66 -0.89 40.79
CA ALA A 6 18.58 -2.07 39.93
C ALA A 6 17.56 -1.89 38.79
N LEU A 7 16.42 -1.25 39.07
CA LEU A 7 15.42 -0.92 38.04
C LEU A 7 15.96 0.11 37.02
N ASP A 8 16.69 1.12 37.47
CA ASP A 8 17.32 2.10 36.58
C ASP A 8 18.41 1.47 35.68
N GLN A 9 19.14 0.47 36.19
CA GLN A 9 20.13 -0.28 35.41
C GLN A 9 19.48 -1.20 34.37
N ASP A 10 18.45 -1.97 34.74
CA ASP A 10 17.70 -2.84 33.81
C ASP A 10 17.01 -2.02 32.70
N MET A 11 16.49 -0.83 33.01
CA MET A 11 15.91 0.07 32.00
C MET A 11 16.96 0.65 31.04
N THR A 12 18.15 1.00 31.55
CA THR A 12 19.25 1.50 30.71
C THR A 12 19.79 0.40 29.78
N ASP A 13 19.76 -0.86 30.25
CA ASP A 13 20.12 -2.03 29.46
C ASP A 13 19.12 -2.28 28.32
N LEU A 14 17.81 -2.17 28.58
CA LEU A 14 16.78 -2.31 27.54
C LEU A 14 16.87 -1.24 26.46
N ALA A 15 17.02 0.04 26.82
CA ALA A 15 17.15 1.11 25.84
C ALA A 15 18.42 0.96 24.97
N THR A 16 19.47 0.34 25.51
CA THR A 16 20.68 -0.01 24.75
C THR A 16 20.40 -1.18 23.82
N LEU A 17 19.75 -2.23 24.32
CA LEU A 17 19.41 -3.43 23.56
C LEU A 17 18.52 -3.09 22.36
N TYR A 18 17.58 -2.15 22.51
CA TYR A 18 16.76 -1.64 21.41
C TYR A 18 17.59 -1.18 20.20
N LYS A 19 18.73 -0.51 20.45
CA LYS A 19 19.58 0.08 19.42
C LYS A 19 20.54 -0.93 18.77
N ILE A 20 20.99 -1.93 19.53
CA ILE A 20 22.07 -2.84 19.10
C ILE A 20 21.56 -4.24 18.73
N ASP A 21 20.44 -4.67 19.31
CA ASP A 21 19.82 -5.97 19.08
C ASP A 21 18.30 -5.91 19.35
N TYR A 22 17.58 -5.37 18.36
CA TYR A 22 16.12 -5.23 18.42
C TYR A 22 15.40 -6.56 18.69
N SER A 23 15.91 -7.68 18.16
CA SER A 23 15.30 -9.00 18.36
C SER A 23 15.37 -9.42 19.83
N ALA A 24 16.55 -9.29 20.44
CA ALA A 24 16.72 -9.57 21.87
C ALA A 24 15.88 -8.62 22.74
N TRP A 25 15.79 -7.34 22.37
CA TRP A 25 14.93 -6.36 23.04
C TRP A 25 13.45 -6.76 23.01
N ALA A 26 12.94 -7.17 21.84
CA ALA A 26 11.55 -7.58 21.68
C ALA A 26 11.25 -8.87 22.47
N GLU A 27 12.14 -9.87 22.41
CA GLU A 27 12.01 -11.11 23.19
C GLU A 27 11.99 -10.84 24.69
N ARG A 28 12.88 -9.95 25.17
CA ARG A 28 12.94 -9.57 26.58
C ARG A 28 11.65 -8.88 27.04
N HIS A 29 11.08 -8.00 26.22
CA HIS A 29 9.79 -7.37 26.49
C HIS A 29 8.65 -8.38 26.57
N VAL A 30 8.61 -9.38 25.67
CA VAL A 30 7.64 -10.47 25.73
C VAL A 30 7.76 -11.26 27.04
N GLN A 31 8.99 -11.54 27.50
CA GLN A 31 9.22 -12.22 28.77
C GLN A 31 8.73 -11.39 29.96
N LEU A 32 9.04 -10.09 30.00
CA LEU A 32 8.60 -9.18 31.08
C LEU A 32 7.08 -9.06 31.14
N LEU A 33 6.41 -8.93 29.98
CA LEU A 33 4.96 -8.89 29.87
C LEU A 33 4.31 -10.18 30.39
N ARG A 34 4.84 -11.35 29.99
CA ARG A 34 4.34 -12.66 30.47
C ARG A 34 4.54 -12.85 31.97
N ALA A 35 5.62 -12.29 32.53
CA ALA A 35 5.92 -12.34 33.96
C ALA A 35 5.17 -11.28 34.79
N GLY A 36 4.40 -10.39 34.17
CA GLY A 36 3.71 -9.29 34.87
C GLY A 36 4.64 -8.21 35.43
N ARG A 37 5.90 -8.14 34.95
CA ARG A 37 6.93 -7.21 35.42
C ARG A 37 6.84 -5.86 34.71
N TYR A 38 5.69 -5.20 34.80
CA TYR A 38 5.40 -3.99 34.02
C TYR A 38 6.29 -2.79 34.36
N SER A 39 6.82 -2.72 35.58
CA SER A 39 7.72 -1.64 36.03
C SER A 39 9.09 -1.65 35.36
N GLU A 40 9.43 -2.72 34.63
CA GLU A 40 10.71 -2.90 33.96
C GLU A 40 10.60 -2.76 32.44
N LEU A 41 9.41 -2.44 31.93
CA LEU A 41 9.22 -2.23 30.50
C LEU A 41 9.85 -0.91 30.08
N ASP A 42 10.47 -0.93 28.91
CA ASP A 42 10.86 0.27 28.19
C ASP A 42 9.64 0.83 27.45
N VAL A 43 8.76 1.49 28.21
CA VAL A 43 7.46 1.95 27.72
C VAL A 43 7.60 2.98 26.60
N GLU A 44 8.65 3.80 26.60
CA GLU A 44 8.89 4.83 25.59
C GLU A 44 9.10 4.20 24.21
N HIS A 45 10.08 3.31 24.09
CA HIS A 45 10.35 2.61 22.82
C HIS A 45 9.19 1.68 22.43
N LEU A 46 8.48 1.05 23.38
CA LEU A 46 7.27 0.28 23.07
C LEU A 46 6.15 1.13 22.43
N VAL A 47 5.91 2.34 22.96
CA VAL A 47 4.90 3.25 22.41
C VAL A 47 5.32 3.74 21.02
N GLU A 48 6.61 4.02 20.82
CA GLU A 48 7.17 4.35 19.52
C GLU A 48 6.93 3.22 18.51
N GLU A 49 7.33 2.00 18.84
CA GLU A 49 7.16 0.82 17.96
C GLU A 49 5.71 0.54 17.61
N LEU A 50 4.80 0.62 18.59
CA LEU A 50 3.37 0.44 18.34
C LEU A 50 2.80 1.54 17.43
N SER A 51 3.24 2.78 17.62
CA SER A 51 2.82 3.91 16.79
C SER A 51 3.36 3.79 15.37
N ASP A 52 4.61 3.37 15.24
CA ASP A 52 5.31 3.28 13.96
C ASP A 52 4.90 2.05 13.16
N MET A 53 4.55 0.95 13.81
CA MET A 53 3.92 -0.21 13.18
C MET A 53 2.62 0.20 12.47
N GLY A 54 1.72 0.91 13.15
CA GLY A 54 0.46 1.38 12.55
C GLY A 54 0.67 2.37 11.39
N LYS A 55 1.66 3.27 11.49
CA LYS A 55 2.04 4.17 10.39
C LYS A 55 2.66 3.42 9.21
N SER A 56 3.49 2.41 9.49
CA SER A 56 4.15 1.58 8.48
C SER A 56 3.12 0.80 7.66
N GLU A 57 2.17 0.15 8.33
CA GLU A 57 1.06 -0.55 7.70
C GLU A 57 0.19 0.37 6.81
N GLN A 58 -0.07 1.59 7.28
CA GLN A 58 -0.79 2.59 6.48
C GLN A 58 -0.01 3.03 5.24
N ARG A 59 1.28 3.38 5.40
CA ARG A 59 2.15 3.78 4.28
C ARG A 59 2.28 2.66 3.25
N GLU A 60 2.36 1.42 3.71
CA GLU A 60 2.41 0.25 2.84
C GLU A 60 1.10 0.08 2.05
N LEU A 61 -0.06 0.29 2.68
CA LEU A 61 -1.34 0.27 1.98
C LEU A 61 -1.39 1.32 0.87
N GLU A 62 -1.03 2.55 1.22
CA GLU A 62 -1.00 3.69 0.31
C GLU A 62 -0.05 3.44 -0.87
N ASN A 63 1.21 3.08 -0.62
CA ASN A 63 2.20 2.79 -1.66
C ASN A 63 1.72 1.71 -2.64
N ARG A 64 1.13 0.63 -2.12
CA ARG A 64 0.65 -0.46 -2.96
C ARG A 64 -0.55 -0.05 -3.81
N LEU A 65 -1.47 0.73 -3.24
CA LEU A 65 -2.59 1.31 -3.98
C LEU A 65 -2.08 2.28 -5.06
N THR A 66 -1.11 3.14 -4.76
CA THR A 66 -0.53 4.09 -5.71
C THR A 66 0.05 3.37 -6.93
N VAL A 67 0.86 2.33 -6.72
CA VAL A 67 1.44 1.55 -7.82
C VAL A 67 0.36 0.81 -8.62
N LEU A 68 -0.62 0.21 -7.94
CA LEU A 68 -1.74 -0.49 -8.58
C LEU A 68 -2.54 0.47 -9.47
N LEU A 69 -2.96 1.60 -8.91
CA LEU A 69 -3.75 2.63 -9.58
C LEU A 69 -2.99 3.22 -10.77
N ALA A 70 -1.70 3.51 -10.63
CA ALA A 70 -0.89 4.04 -11.73
C ALA A 70 -0.82 3.05 -12.91
N HIS A 71 -0.71 1.75 -12.61
CA HIS A 71 -0.71 0.72 -13.65
C HIS A 71 -2.09 0.51 -14.28
N LEU A 72 -3.18 0.68 -13.53
CA LEU A 72 -4.54 0.67 -14.08
C LEU A 72 -4.76 1.87 -15.02
N LEU A 73 -4.31 3.06 -14.63
CA LEU A 73 -4.36 4.26 -15.49
C LEU A 73 -3.54 4.05 -16.77
N LYS A 74 -2.30 3.57 -16.67
CA LYS A 74 -1.49 3.25 -17.85
C LYS A 74 -2.17 2.20 -18.72
N TRP A 75 -2.78 1.19 -18.11
CA TRP A 75 -3.55 0.18 -18.84
C TRP A 75 -4.70 0.82 -19.63
N GLU A 76 -5.51 1.65 -19.00
CA GLU A 76 -6.68 2.26 -19.63
C GLU A 76 -6.32 3.29 -20.71
N TYR A 77 -5.32 4.13 -20.46
CA TYR A 77 -5.04 5.32 -21.28
C TYR A 77 -3.83 5.17 -22.21
N GLN A 78 -2.91 4.24 -21.97
CA GLN A 78 -1.67 4.09 -22.75
C GLN A 78 -1.56 2.75 -23.50
N TYR A 79 -2.15 1.68 -22.98
CA TYR A 79 -1.98 0.32 -23.52
C TYR A 79 -2.34 0.22 -25.01
N ARG A 80 -3.50 0.75 -25.43
CA ARG A 80 -3.95 0.68 -26.83
C ARG A 80 -2.91 1.28 -27.77
N THR A 81 -2.51 2.52 -27.52
CA THR A 81 -1.54 3.25 -28.33
C THR A 81 -0.20 2.49 -28.44
N LEU A 82 0.28 1.90 -27.34
CA LEU A 82 1.52 1.13 -27.36
C LEU A 82 1.35 -0.20 -28.11
N SER A 83 0.22 -0.89 -27.96
CA SER A 83 -0.05 -2.16 -28.63
C SER A 83 -0.23 -2.01 -30.15
N GLU A 84 -0.79 -0.88 -30.60
CA GLU A 84 -0.92 -0.54 -32.02
C GLU A 84 0.44 -0.15 -32.62
N ARG A 85 1.26 0.59 -31.88
CA ARG A 85 2.58 1.04 -32.33
C ARG A 85 3.63 -0.06 -32.31
N TRP A 86 3.59 -0.93 -31.30
CA TRP A 86 4.58 -1.96 -31.04
C TRP A 86 3.90 -3.33 -30.94
N ARG A 87 3.91 -4.09 -32.03
CA ARG A 87 3.23 -5.40 -32.11
C ARG A 87 3.65 -6.41 -31.04
N GLU A 88 4.86 -6.29 -30.50
CA GLU A 88 5.39 -7.15 -29.43
C GLU A 88 4.91 -6.72 -28.03
N PHE A 89 4.38 -5.52 -27.89
CA PHE A 89 3.88 -5.01 -26.62
C PHE A 89 2.50 -5.61 -26.30
N LYS A 90 2.50 -6.57 -25.37
CA LYS A 90 1.29 -7.24 -24.86
C LYS A 90 0.93 -6.87 -23.42
N GLY A 91 1.64 -5.88 -22.86
CA GLY A 91 1.48 -5.44 -21.47
C GLY A 91 1.73 -6.53 -20.43
N ASP A 92 2.50 -7.57 -20.75
CA ASP A 92 2.76 -8.70 -19.83
C ASP A 92 3.39 -8.22 -18.51
N SER A 93 4.36 -7.30 -18.57
CA SER A 93 4.98 -6.71 -17.38
C SER A 93 3.99 -5.91 -16.54
N TRP A 94 3.07 -5.17 -17.18
CA TRP A 94 2.05 -4.39 -16.48
C TRP A 94 1.02 -5.30 -15.80
N ARG A 95 0.58 -6.37 -16.48
CA ARG A 95 -0.27 -7.41 -15.87
C ARG A 95 0.41 -8.06 -14.67
N ALA A 96 1.69 -8.39 -14.79
CA ALA A 96 2.45 -8.95 -13.69
C ALA A 96 2.48 -8.01 -12.48
N THR A 97 2.71 -6.70 -12.69
CA THR A 97 2.66 -5.71 -11.61
C THR A 97 1.28 -5.61 -10.99
N LEU A 98 0.20 -5.54 -11.80
CA LEU A 98 -1.17 -5.48 -11.30
C LEU A 98 -1.51 -6.69 -10.41
N ILE A 99 -1.18 -7.90 -10.87
CA ILE A 99 -1.40 -9.14 -10.12
C ILE A 99 -0.59 -9.14 -8.81
N GLU A 100 0.68 -8.74 -8.87
CA GLU A 100 1.54 -8.68 -7.68
C GLU A 100 1.01 -7.69 -6.64
N GLN A 101 0.65 -6.47 -7.04
CA GLN A 101 0.12 -5.48 -6.09
C GLN A 101 -1.20 -5.95 -5.47
N ARG A 102 -2.11 -6.56 -6.25
CA ARG A 102 -3.34 -7.18 -5.73
C ARG A 102 -3.05 -8.27 -4.70
N ASN A 103 -2.14 -9.19 -5.01
CA ASN A 103 -1.76 -10.26 -4.07
C ASN A 103 -1.16 -9.71 -2.77
N ARG A 104 -0.37 -8.63 -2.86
CA ARG A 104 0.26 -8.02 -1.71
C ARG A 104 -0.73 -7.22 -0.86
N LEU A 105 -1.65 -6.49 -1.49
CA LEU A 105 -2.76 -5.83 -0.81
C LEU A 105 -3.65 -6.85 -0.08
N ASP A 106 -4.01 -7.96 -0.74
CA ASP A 106 -4.75 -9.06 -0.11
C ASP A 106 -4.02 -9.59 1.13
N LYS A 107 -2.70 -9.77 1.05
CA LYS A 107 -1.88 -10.25 2.17
C LYS A 107 -1.84 -9.22 3.31
N LEU A 108 -1.61 -7.95 2.99
CA LEU A 108 -1.57 -6.85 3.96
C LEU A 108 -2.89 -6.74 4.72
N LEU A 109 -4.03 -6.75 4.02
CA LEU A 109 -5.36 -6.64 4.65
C LEU A 109 -5.75 -7.88 5.47
N LYS A 110 -5.12 -9.03 5.22
CA LYS A 110 -5.26 -10.23 6.08
C LYS A 110 -4.41 -10.13 7.34
N GLN A 111 -3.22 -9.54 7.24
CA GLN A 111 -2.30 -9.35 8.38
C GLN A 111 -2.75 -8.21 9.30
N ALA A 112 -3.30 -7.14 8.72
CA ALA A 112 -3.79 -5.96 9.42
C ALA A 112 -5.26 -5.65 9.05
N PRO A 113 -6.25 -6.39 9.58
CA PRO A 113 -7.66 -6.20 9.25
C PRO A 113 -8.20 -4.80 9.54
N GLY A 114 -7.61 -4.09 10.52
CA GLY A 114 -7.97 -2.72 10.87
C GLY A 114 -7.79 -1.72 9.73
N LEU A 115 -6.89 -2.00 8.78
CA LEU A 115 -6.68 -1.16 7.60
C LEU A 115 -7.91 -1.09 6.69
N LYS A 116 -8.81 -2.08 6.73
CA LYS A 116 -10.04 -2.07 5.90
C LYS A 116 -10.91 -0.86 6.17
N ALA A 117 -10.94 -0.36 7.41
CA ALA A 117 -11.71 0.83 7.76
C ALA A 117 -11.14 2.12 7.13
N ARG A 118 -9.84 2.13 6.83
CA ARG A 118 -9.13 3.27 6.22
C ARG A 118 -9.08 3.20 4.70
N LEU A 119 -9.36 2.02 4.13
CA LEU A 119 -9.27 1.76 2.70
C LEU A 119 -9.97 2.83 1.82
N PRO A 120 -11.20 3.29 2.12
CA PRO A 120 -11.87 4.29 1.29
C PRO A 120 -11.12 5.63 1.20
N SER A 121 -10.57 6.13 2.31
CA SER A 121 -9.80 7.38 2.31
C SER A 121 -8.44 7.18 1.64
N THR A 122 -7.76 6.07 1.94
CA THR A 122 -6.44 5.76 1.36
C THR A 122 -6.50 5.60 -0.16
N ILE A 123 -7.60 5.08 -0.73
CA ILE A 123 -7.77 5.02 -2.19
C ILE A 123 -7.75 6.42 -2.81
N GLY A 124 -8.41 7.40 -2.17
CA GLY A 124 -8.42 8.78 -2.67
C GLY A 124 -7.05 9.45 -2.60
N GLU A 125 -6.34 9.26 -1.49
CA GLU A 125 -4.96 9.74 -1.30
C GLU A 125 -4.02 9.11 -2.35
N ALA A 126 -3.99 7.78 -2.41
CA ALA A 126 -3.17 7.02 -3.35
C ALA A 126 -3.49 7.32 -4.82
N TYR A 127 -4.74 7.64 -5.15
CA TYR A 127 -5.11 8.01 -6.52
C TYR A 127 -4.44 9.31 -6.98
N THR A 128 -4.34 10.29 -6.09
CA THR A 128 -3.71 11.58 -6.39
C THR A 128 -2.24 11.37 -6.77
N ASP A 129 -1.53 10.54 -6.00
CA ASP A 129 -0.14 10.18 -6.29
C ASP A 129 -0.02 9.29 -7.54
N ALA A 130 -0.96 8.39 -7.74
CA ALA A 130 -0.98 7.49 -8.90
C ALA A 130 -1.14 8.23 -10.22
N VAL A 131 -1.89 9.34 -10.25
CA VAL A 131 -2.01 10.23 -11.42
C VAL A 131 -0.66 10.85 -11.76
N GLY A 132 0.11 11.31 -10.75
CA GLY A 132 1.46 11.80 -10.94
C GLY A 132 2.39 10.72 -11.50
N LEU A 133 2.42 9.56 -10.86
CA LEU A 133 3.24 8.43 -11.30
C LEU A 133 2.89 7.96 -12.73
N ALA A 134 1.60 7.86 -13.05
CA ALA A 134 1.15 7.48 -14.38
C ALA A 134 1.52 8.53 -15.42
N SER A 135 1.38 9.82 -15.11
CA SER A 135 1.80 10.93 -15.97
C SER A 135 3.30 10.84 -16.28
N ASP A 136 4.14 10.71 -15.26
CA ASP A 136 5.59 10.67 -15.39
C ASP A 136 6.08 9.45 -16.20
N GLU A 137 5.51 8.27 -15.95
CA GLU A 137 5.92 7.04 -16.64
C GLU A 137 5.36 6.93 -18.06
N SER A 138 4.18 7.49 -18.33
CA SER A 138 3.52 7.39 -19.64
C SER A 138 3.86 8.55 -20.58
N GLY A 139 4.28 9.69 -20.03
CA GLY A 139 4.41 10.96 -20.75
C GLY A 139 3.07 11.60 -21.13
N LEU A 140 1.94 11.06 -20.66
CA LEU A 140 0.62 11.68 -20.81
C LEU A 140 0.45 12.80 -19.78
N PRO A 141 -0.16 13.94 -20.15
CA PRO A 141 -0.41 15.00 -19.17
C PRO A 141 -1.39 14.51 -18.10
N SER A 142 -1.23 14.96 -16.86
CA SER A 142 -2.11 14.59 -15.74
C SER A 142 -3.59 14.86 -16.01
N SER A 143 -3.91 15.89 -16.81
CA SER A 143 -5.27 16.22 -17.27
C SER A 143 -5.92 15.15 -18.17
N THR A 144 -5.17 14.14 -18.59
CA THR A 144 -5.71 12.97 -19.31
C THR A 144 -6.52 12.06 -18.38
N PHE A 145 -6.19 12.07 -17.10
CA PHE A 145 -6.79 11.19 -16.10
C PHE A 145 -7.95 11.92 -15.39
N PRO A 146 -8.99 11.19 -14.96
CA PRO A 146 -10.11 11.78 -14.22
C PRO A 146 -9.68 12.47 -12.92
N ASP A 147 -10.45 13.47 -12.45
CA ASP A 147 -10.18 14.15 -11.18
C ASP A 147 -10.40 13.27 -9.94
N ARG A 148 -11.10 12.13 -10.10
CA ARG A 148 -11.42 11.18 -9.04
C ARG A 148 -11.18 9.75 -9.54
N CYS A 149 -10.77 8.88 -8.63
CA CYS A 149 -10.55 7.46 -8.93
C CYS A 149 -11.76 6.85 -9.65
N PRO A 150 -11.62 6.38 -10.90
CA PRO A 150 -12.73 5.79 -11.66
C PRO A 150 -13.02 4.34 -11.24
N TYR A 151 -12.12 3.73 -10.45
CA TYR A 151 -12.20 2.33 -10.07
C TYR A 151 -12.84 2.16 -8.69
N SER A 152 -13.80 1.24 -8.59
CA SER A 152 -14.35 0.83 -7.30
C SER A 152 -13.35 -0.02 -6.52
N ALA A 153 -13.54 -0.14 -5.19
CA ALA A 153 -12.70 -1.01 -4.39
C ALA A 153 -12.74 -2.45 -4.92
N GLU A 154 -13.92 -2.97 -5.28
CA GLU A 154 -14.09 -4.32 -5.84
C GLU A 154 -13.22 -4.53 -7.09
N GLN A 155 -13.16 -3.55 -7.99
CA GLN A 155 -12.33 -3.59 -9.20
C GLN A 155 -10.83 -3.58 -8.89
N LEU A 156 -10.40 -2.84 -7.85
CA LEU A 156 -9.00 -2.82 -7.43
C LEU A 156 -8.53 -4.20 -6.98
N PHE A 157 -9.37 -4.96 -6.27
CA PHE A 157 -9.03 -6.29 -5.76
C PHE A 157 -9.33 -7.45 -6.73
N ASP A 158 -10.11 -7.21 -7.79
CA ASP A 158 -10.39 -8.23 -8.80
C ASP A 158 -9.19 -8.52 -9.70
N LYS A 159 -8.60 -9.71 -9.56
CA LYS A 159 -7.42 -10.16 -10.35
C LYS A 159 -7.70 -10.29 -11.85
N THR A 160 -8.96 -10.37 -12.23
CA THR A 160 -9.41 -10.47 -13.62
C THR A 160 -9.83 -9.12 -14.21
N PHE A 161 -9.92 -8.08 -13.38
CA PHE A 161 -10.27 -6.75 -13.84
C PHE A 161 -9.09 -6.07 -14.54
N TYR A 162 -9.35 -5.67 -15.78
CA TYR A 162 -8.52 -4.80 -16.59
C TYR A 162 -9.47 -3.82 -17.28
N PRO A 163 -9.31 -2.49 -17.09
CA PRO A 163 -10.24 -1.51 -17.65
C PRO A 163 -10.40 -1.71 -19.16
N ALA A 164 -11.62 -2.02 -19.59
CA ALA A 164 -11.98 -2.03 -20.99
C ALA A 164 -12.10 -0.59 -21.47
N GLN A 165 -11.65 -0.33 -22.69
CA GLN A 165 -11.75 0.99 -23.32
C GLN A 165 -13.22 1.47 -23.28
N PRO A 166 -13.50 2.76 -23.04
CA PRO A 166 -14.81 3.28 -23.40
C PRO A 166 -15.00 3.07 -24.91
N GLU A 167 -15.93 2.19 -25.28
CA GLU A 167 -16.38 2.07 -26.66
C GLU A 167 -16.91 3.45 -27.07
N GLY A 168 -16.33 3.99 -28.15
CA GLY A 168 -16.89 5.16 -28.79
C GLY A 168 -18.34 4.86 -29.17
N GLN A 169 -19.25 5.57 -28.52
CA GLN A 169 -20.61 5.90 -28.96
C GLN A 169 -21.23 4.91 -29.94
N ALA A 170 -22.15 4.11 -29.39
CA ALA A 170 -23.10 3.28 -30.11
C ALA A 170 -23.63 3.96 -31.39
N GLU A 171 -23.58 3.17 -32.47
CA GLU A 171 -24.36 3.23 -33.70
C GLU A 171 -25.47 4.29 -33.72
N ALA A 172 -25.22 5.41 -34.40
CA ALA A 172 -26.29 6.18 -35.02
C ALA A 172 -26.54 5.58 -36.40
N GLY A 173 -27.73 5.00 -36.56
CA GLY A 173 -28.11 4.13 -37.67
C GLY A 173 -27.83 4.70 -39.06
N HIS A 174 -27.14 3.90 -39.86
CA HIS A 174 -27.21 4.00 -41.30
C HIS A 174 -28.45 3.23 -41.76
N ALA A 175 -29.58 3.94 -41.85
CA ALA A 175 -30.68 3.50 -42.68
C ALA A 175 -30.24 3.68 -44.13
N GLU A 176 -29.96 2.58 -44.83
CA GLU A 176 -29.88 2.59 -46.28
C GLU A 176 -31.29 2.66 -46.89
N PRO A 177 -31.44 3.36 -48.03
CA PRO A 177 -32.72 3.53 -48.73
C PRO A 177 -33.18 2.30 -49.53
#